data_AF-A0A524E304-F1
#
_entry.id   AF-A0A524E304-F1
#
_cell.length_a   1.000
_cell.length_b   1.000
_cell.length_c   1.000
_cell.angle_alpha   90.00
_cell.angle_beta   90.00
_cell.angle_gamma   90.00
#
_symmetry.space_group_name_H-M   'P 1'
#
loop_
_entity.id
_entity.type
_entity.pdbx_description
1 polymer ?
#
loop_
_entity_poly.entity_id
_entity_poly.type
_entity_poly.pdbx_seq_one_letter_code
_entity_poly.pdbx_strand_id
1 'polypeptide(L)'
;MKNENFWNIIKEFNSLMKSAIMGPNCIDPSICKGDCCSIKIDVPKILAQEYLRRGYAKKTDFIRSDIFTFQLRFDEKKGKCFLFDNEINGCKVHESGIKPPQCWIYPTGFSNPEHENIRCKRAGGWKIINSEKAQKAEKLLEKYNFLCQLEAKKEIRQLKRRMGSAKSKIGMSKRQELEKKIRNTAPSELGGFRDTWDKIDILSAEGLSLQMKKFCQKYKKDCQYLKTDFFECRKICEKIAHRLVEFLYTNLQEFIKKNGPDPEGHYSLIELFAFTKNKDYPILT
;
A
#
# COMPACT_ATOMS: atom_id res chain seq x y z
N MET A 1 -10.16 -20.53 2.39
CA MET A 1 -9.98 -20.39 0.92
C MET A 1 -8.83 -21.30 0.59
N LYS A 2 -9.03 -22.34 -0.22
CA LYS A 2 -7.91 -23.23 -0.56
C LYS A 2 -6.96 -22.46 -1.48
N ASN A 3 -5.70 -22.30 -1.06
CA ASN A 3 -4.67 -21.55 -1.78
C ASN A 3 -4.48 -22.06 -3.22
N GLU A 4 -4.78 -23.33 -3.48
CA GLU A 4 -4.71 -23.99 -4.78
C GLU A 4 -5.53 -23.27 -5.86
N ASN A 5 -6.75 -22.84 -5.54
CA ASN A 5 -7.62 -22.18 -6.53
C ASN A 5 -7.07 -20.81 -6.97
N PHE A 6 -6.40 -20.08 -6.09
CA PHE A 6 -5.81 -18.78 -6.42
C PHE A 6 -4.61 -18.93 -7.35
N TRP A 7 -3.71 -19.86 -7.04
CA TRP A 7 -2.51 -20.10 -7.84
C TRP A 7 -2.84 -20.67 -9.22
N ASN A 8 -3.88 -21.50 -9.34
CA ASN A 8 -4.35 -21.98 -10.63
C ASN A 8 -4.81 -20.82 -11.51
N ILE A 9 -5.57 -19.86 -10.97
CA ILE A 9 -6.00 -18.66 -11.71
C ILE A 9 -4.81 -17.86 -12.22
N ILE A 10 -3.81 -17.56 -11.37
CA ILE A 10 -2.63 -16.80 -11.80
C ILE A 10 -1.84 -17.54 -12.88
N LYS A 11 -1.59 -18.84 -12.69
CA LYS A 11 -0.80 -19.63 -13.65
C LYS A 11 -1.51 -19.73 -14.99
N GLU A 12 -2.81 -20.02 -14.97
CA GLU A 12 -3.62 -20.12 -16.18
C GLU A 12 -3.72 -18.76 -16.90
N PHE A 13 -3.96 -17.68 -16.16
CA PHE A 13 -3.94 -16.32 -16.69
C PHE A 13 -2.61 -16.00 -17.38
N ASN A 14 -1.49 -16.23 -16.70
CA ASN A 14 -0.16 -15.95 -17.24
C ASN A 14 0.13 -16.80 -18.49
N SER A 15 -0.30 -18.06 -18.51
CA SER A 15 -0.17 -18.95 -19.68
C SER A 15 -1.02 -18.48 -20.86
N LEU A 16 -2.28 -18.11 -20.62
CA LEU A 16 -3.16 -17.57 -21.64
C LEU A 16 -2.59 -16.28 -22.23
N MET A 17 -2.21 -15.31 -21.39
CA MET A 17 -1.65 -14.05 -21.85
C MET A 17 -0.39 -14.26 -22.68
N LYS A 18 0.55 -15.10 -22.23
CA LYS A 18 1.79 -15.40 -22.99
C LYS A 18 1.52 -15.89 -24.42
N SER A 19 0.40 -16.56 -24.66
CA SER A 19 0.03 -17.08 -25.99
C SER A 19 -1.10 -16.32 -26.70
N ALA A 20 -1.69 -15.31 -26.05
CA ALA A 20 -2.78 -14.51 -26.60
C ALA A 20 -2.29 -13.17 -27.17
N ILE A 21 -1.15 -12.69 -26.69
CA ILE A 21 -0.60 -11.39 -27.07
C ILE A 21 0.78 -11.53 -27.72
N MET A 22 1.03 -10.69 -28.71
CA MET A 22 2.35 -10.41 -29.25
C MET A 22 2.75 -9.01 -28.78
N GLY A 23 3.99 -8.82 -28.35
CA GLY A 23 4.43 -7.53 -27.81
C GLY A 23 5.94 -7.49 -27.54
N PRO A 24 6.49 -6.30 -27.27
CA PRO A 24 7.90 -6.14 -26.96
C PRO A 24 8.29 -6.95 -25.72
N ASN A 25 9.42 -7.64 -25.79
CA ASN A 25 9.96 -8.34 -24.63
C ASN A 25 10.46 -7.32 -23.59
N CYS A 26 9.77 -7.21 -22.45
CA CYS A 26 10.07 -6.20 -21.43
C CYS A 26 11.39 -6.41 -20.68
N ILE A 27 12.09 -7.54 -20.89
CA ILE A 27 13.44 -7.80 -20.35
C ILE A 27 14.52 -7.65 -21.43
N ASP A 28 14.15 -7.41 -22.69
CA ASP A 28 15.13 -7.23 -23.77
C ASP A 28 15.69 -5.80 -23.74
N PRO A 29 17.00 -5.61 -23.46
CA PRO A 29 17.62 -4.28 -23.37
C PRO A 29 17.66 -3.52 -24.70
N SER A 30 17.51 -4.20 -25.83
CA SER A 30 17.38 -3.56 -27.13
C SER A 30 15.97 -3.01 -27.37
N ILE A 31 14.96 -3.51 -26.67
CA ILE A 31 13.54 -3.18 -26.88
C ILE A 31 12.96 -2.35 -25.72
N CYS A 32 13.00 -2.88 -24.51
CA CYS A 32 12.48 -2.21 -23.31
C CYS A 32 13.61 -2.04 -22.29
N LYS A 33 14.18 -0.83 -22.21
CA LYS A 33 15.26 -0.45 -21.28
C LYS A 33 14.80 -0.35 -19.81
N GLY A 34 13.89 -1.23 -19.39
CA GLY A 34 13.28 -1.20 -18.06
C GLY A 34 12.26 -0.08 -17.84
N ASP A 35 11.80 0.60 -18.90
CA ASP A 35 10.86 1.74 -18.84
C ASP A 35 9.38 1.34 -19.00
N CYS A 36 9.09 0.05 -18.90
CA CYS A 36 7.82 -0.51 -19.37
C CYS A 36 6.65 -0.27 -18.39
N CYS A 37 6.90 0.02 -17.11
CA CYS A 37 5.84 0.05 -16.10
C CYS A 37 6.01 1.22 -15.13
N SER A 38 5.23 2.28 -15.32
CA SER A 38 5.08 3.36 -14.35
C SER A 38 3.78 3.28 -13.55
N ILE A 39 3.28 2.06 -13.34
CA ILE A 39 2.00 1.85 -12.68
C ILE A 39 2.18 1.41 -11.25
N LYS A 40 1.34 1.98 -10.40
CA LYS A 40 1.03 1.45 -9.09
C LYS A 40 0.21 0.17 -9.29
N ILE A 41 0.73 -0.96 -8.82
CA ILE A 41 0.13 -2.28 -9.01
C ILE A 41 -0.35 -2.78 -7.66
N ASP A 42 -1.65 -3.01 -7.55
CA ASP A 42 -2.23 -3.66 -6.37
C ASP A 42 -2.02 -5.17 -6.45
N VAL A 43 -1.68 -5.78 -5.31
CA VAL A 43 -1.51 -7.22 -5.17
C VAL A 43 -2.19 -7.73 -3.91
N PRO A 44 -2.78 -8.95 -3.94
CA PRO A 44 -3.24 -9.58 -2.72
C PRO A 44 -2.05 -10.03 -1.87
N LYS A 45 -2.30 -10.21 -0.58
CA LYS A 45 -1.34 -10.68 0.42
C LYS A 45 -0.82 -12.06 0.10
N ILE A 46 -1.64 -12.97 -0.42
CA ILE A 46 -1.16 -14.29 -0.86
C ILE A 46 -0.04 -14.17 -1.90
N LEU A 47 -0.14 -13.24 -2.85
CA LEU A 47 0.90 -13.01 -3.86
C LEU A 47 2.12 -12.30 -3.24
N ALA A 48 1.88 -11.29 -2.41
CA ALA A 48 2.95 -10.60 -1.71
C ALA A 48 3.76 -11.54 -0.79
N GLN A 49 3.10 -12.47 -0.09
CA GLN A 49 3.75 -13.49 0.73
C GLN A 49 4.62 -14.42 -0.09
N GLU A 50 4.21 -14.78 -1.31
CA GLU A 50 5.02 -15.58 -2.21
C GLU A 50 6.27 -14.83 -2.69
N TYR A 51 6.16 -13.52 -2.94
CA TYR A 51 7.33 -12.69 -3.25
C TYR A 51 8.32 -12.62 -2.08
N LEU A 52 7.82 -12.50 -0.85
CA LEU A 52 8.67 -12.59 0.35
C LEU A 52 9.34 -13.97 0.44
N ARG A 53 8.57 -15.05 0.25
CA ARG A 53 9.05 -16.43 0.36
C ARG A 53 10.15 -16.76 -0.65
N ARG A 54 10.03 -16.26 -1.89
CA ARG A 54 11.01 -16.48 -2.96
C ARG A 54 12.17 -15.47 -2.95
N GLY A 55 12.21 -14.55 -1.98
CA GLY A 55 13.29 -13.56 -1.88
C GLY A 55 13.21 -12.41 -2.89
N TYR A 56 12.06 -12.20 -3.54
CA TYR A 56 11.85 -11.08 -4.47
C TYR A 56 11.55 -9.75 -3.77
N ALA A 57 11.13 -9.79 -2.51
CA ALA A 57 10.65 -8.61 -1.79
C ALA A 57 10.96 -8.67 -0.30
N LYS A 58 10.88 -7.51 0.36
CA LYS A 58 10.77 -7.32 1.81
C LYS A 58 9.39 -6.75 2.12
N LYS A 59 8.94 -6.88 3.38
CA LYS A 59 7.64 -6.31 3.82
C LYS A 59 7.53 -4.80 3.55
N THR A 60 8.65 -4.09 3.58
CA THR A 60 8.72 -2.65 3.27
C THR A 60 8.40 -2.35 1.82
N ASP A 61 8.53 -3.31 0.91
CA ASP A 61 8.29 -3.07 -0.52
C ASP A 61 6.80 -3.08 -0.88
N PHE A 62 5.93 -3.22 0.12
CA PHE A 62 4.48 -3.19 -0.02
C PHE A 62 3.89 -2.03 0.77
N ILE A 63 2.99 -1.29 0.14
CA ILE A 63 2.15 -0.25 0.73
C ILE A 63 0.77 -0.86 0.96
N ARG A 64 0.09 -0.53 2.07
CA ARG A 64 -1.30 -0.97 2.27
C ARG A 64 -2.19 -0.32 1.20
N SER A 65 -3.18 -1.05 0.70
CA SER A 65 -4.12 -0.56 -0.32
C SER A 65 -5.57 -0.77 0.12
N ASP A 66 -6.48 -0.02 -0.48
CA ASP A 66 -7.94 -0.10 -0.34
C ASP A 66 -8.59 -0.99 -1.42
N ILE A 67 -7.95 -1.12 -2.59
CA ILE A 67 -8.43 -1.93 -3.71
C ILE A 67 -8.15 -3.42 -3.44
N PHE A 68 -6.86 -3.78 -3.34
CA PHE A 68 -6.42 -5.09 -2.85
C PHE A 68 -5.72 -4.93 -1.49
N THR A 69 -5.13 -6.00 -0.97
CA THR A 69 -4.49 -5.94 0.34
C THR A 69 -3.25 -5.02 0.37
N PHE A 70 -2.49 -4.99 -0.73
CA PHE A 70 -1.27 -4.19 -0.84
C PHE A 70 -1.13 -3.58 -2.24
N GLN A 71 -0.28 -2.58 -2.34
CA GLN A 71 0.27 -2.03 -3.56
C GLN A 71 1.78 -2.25 -3.57
N LEU A 72 2.36 -2.58 -4.73
CA LEU A 72 3.81 -2.65 -4.89
C LEU A 72 4.40 -1.24 -4.76
N ARG A 73 5.41 -1.08 -3.89
CA ARG A 73 6.12 0.19 -3.76
C ARG A 73 6.77 0.56 -5.09
N PHE A 74 6.58 1.82 -5.46
CA PHE A 74 7.08 2.40 -6.69
C PHE A 74 8.07 3.53 -6.37
N ASP A 75 9.24 3.52 -6.99
CA ASP A 75 10.21 4.61 -6.93
C ASP A 75 9.84 5.63 -8.01
N GLU A 76 9.23 6.74 -7.60
CA GLU A 76 8.78 7.79 -8.53
C GLU A 76 9.93 8.47 -9.27
N LYS A 77 11.14 8.54 -8.67
CA LYS A 77 12.32 9.13 -9.33
C LYS A 77 12.83 8.24 -10.44
N LYS A 78 12.80 6.92 -10.23
CA LYS A 78 13.27 5.94 -11.23
C LYS A 78 12.16 5.52 -12.19
N GLY A 79 10.90 5.71 -11.81
CA GLY A 79 9.75 5.19 -12.54
C GLY A 79 9.67 3.66 -12.48
N LYS A 80 10.15 3.01 -11.41
CA LYS A 80 10.27 1.54 -11.33
C LYS A 80 9.78 0.98 -10.00
N CYS A 81 9.15 -0.20 -10.02
CA CYS A 81 8.84 -0.94 -8.80
C CYS A 81 10.03 -1.81 -8.36
N PHE A 82 9.99 -2.32 -7.13
CA PHE A 82 11.09 -3.12 -6.54
C PHE A 82 11.38 -4.44 -7.27
N LEU A 83 10.47 -4.91 -8.14
CA LEU A 83 10.68 -6.13 -8.95
C LEU A 83 11.60 -5.90 -10.14
N PHE A 84 11.96 -4.64 -10.43
CA PHE A 84 12.93 -4.34 -11.47
C PHE A 84 14.35 -4.71 -11.05
N ASP A 85 15.10 -5.28 -11.98
CA ASP A 85 16.49 -5.68 -11.82
C ASP A 85 17.34 -5.13 -12.97
N ASN A 86 18.47 -4.51 -12.63
CA ASN A 86 19.38 -3.90 -13.60
C ASN A 86 20.18 -4.94 -14.39
N GLU A 87 20.52 -6.09 -13.80
CA GLU A 87 21.38 -7.10 -14.42
C GLU A 87 20.66 -7.79 -15.58
N ILE A 88 19.37 -8.12 -15.39
CA ILE A 88 18.52 -8.67 -16.46
C ILE A 88 17.74 -7.58 -17.21
N ASN A 89 17.96 -6.31 -16.87
CA ASN A 89 17.25 -5.14 -17.39
C ASN A 89 15.72 -5.35 -17.50
N GLY A 90 15.09 -5.83 -16.44
CA GLY A 90 13.66 -6.08 -16.45
C GLY A 90 13.10 -6.62 -15.16
N CYS A 91 11.96 -7.32 -15.24
CA CYS A 91 11.21 -7.74 -14.06
C CYS A 91 11.66 -9.13 -13.58
N LYS A 92 12.11 -9.25 -12.32
CA LYS A 92 12.54 -10.51 -11.69
C LYS A 92 11.51 -11.64 -11.78
N VAL A 93 10.23 -11.29 -11.83
CA VAL A 93 9.12 -12.24 -11.87
C VAL A 93 8.58 -12.50 -13.28
N HIS A 94 9.22 -11.96 -14.33
CA HIS A 94 8.74 -12.07 -15.72
C HIS A 94 8.45 -13.52 -16.13
N GLU A 95 9.36 -14.44 -15.84
CA GLU A 95 9.24 -15.86 -16.22
C GLU A 95 8.84 -16.77 -15.05
N SER A 96 8.59 -16.20 -13.87
CA SER A 96 8.37 -16.95 -12.62
C SER A 96 7.01 -17.66 -12.52
N GLY A 97 6.09 -17.38 -13.46
CA GLY A 97 4.70 -17.82 -13.43
C GLY A 97 3.81 -17.12 -12.39
N ILE A 98 4.35 -16.17 -11.62
CA ILE A 98 3.64 -15.41 -10.58
C ILE A 98 3.62 -13.91 -10.85
N LYS A 99 3.81 -13.49 -12.11
CA LYS A 99 3.67 -12.08 -12.53
C LYS A 99 2.24 -11.59 -12.20
N PRO A 100 2.06 -10.38 -11.64
CA PRO A 100 0.72 -9.85 -11.37
C PRO A 100 -0.07 -9.70 -12.69
N PRO A 101 -1.36 -10.05 -12.72
CA PRO A 101 -2.20 -9.90 -13.91
C PRO A 101 -2.19 -8.49 -14.50
N GLN A 102 -2.18 -7.43 -13.67
CA GLN A 102 -2.16 -6.04 -14.14
C GLN A 102 -0.93 -5.70 -14.98
N CYS A 103 0.19 -6.40 -14.78
CA CYS A 103 1.42 -6.20 -15.55
C CYS A 103 1.35 -6.77 -16.98
N TRP A 104 0.29 -7.52 -17.33
CA TRP A 104 0.08 -8.05 -18.68
C TRP A 104 -0.81 -7.17 -19.54
N ILE A 105 -1.76 -6.49 -18.90
CA ILE A 105 -2.82 -5.75 -19.58
C ILE A 105 -2.56 -4.24 -19.58
N TYR A 106 -1.52 -3.76 -18.92
CA TYR A 106 -1.17 -2.33 -18.96
C TYR A 106 -0.24 -2.02 -20.15
N PRO A 107 -0.42 -0.88 -20.85
CA PRO A 107 -1.52 0.10 -20.74
C PRO A 107 -2.76 -0.27 -21.58
N THR A 108 -2.70 -1.39 -22.29
CA THR A 108 -3.50 -1.66 -23.49
C THR A 108 -4.89 -2.24 -23.21
N GLY A 109 -5.15 -2.69 -21.98
CA GLY A 109 -6.34 -3.46 -21.61
C GLY A 109 -6.46 -4.79 -22.34
N PHE A 110 -7.69 -5.32 -22.36
CA PHE A 110 -8.12 -6.42 -23.24
C PHE A 110 -8.74 -5.93 -24.55
N SER A 111 -8.89 -4.62 -24.71
CA SER A 111 -9.53 -4.00 -25.87
C SER A 111 -8.50 -3.67 -26.95
N ASN A 112 -8.48 -4.47 -28.01
CA ASN A 112 -7.94 -4.05 -29.31
C ASN A 112 -8.95 -4.38 -30.42
N PRO A 113 -10.15 -3.77 -30.39
CA PRO A 113 -11.24 -4.10 -31.32
C PRO A 113 -10.87 -3.83 -32.79
N GLU A 114 -9.92 -2.93 -33.04
CA GLU A 114 -9.50 -2.52 -34.38
C GLU A 114 -8.19 -3.22 -34.85
N HIS A 115 -7.66 -4.16 -34.06
CA HIS A 115 -6.39 -4.87 -34.32
C HIS A 115 -5.17 -3.96 -34.51
N GLU A 116 -5.24 -2.72 -34.03
CA GLU A 116 -4.20 -1.72 -34.17
C GLU A 116 -2.98 -2.03 -33.30
N ASN A 117 -1.82 -1.53 -33.71
CA ASN A 117 -0.60 -1.63 -32.91
C ASN A 117 -0.68 -0.63 -31.75
N ILE A 118 -0.90 -1.14 -30.53
CA ILE A 118 -0.94 -0.27 -29.35
C ILE A 118 0.50 0.01 -28.90
N ARG A 119 0.81 1.30 -28.72
CA ARG A 119 2.13 1.74 -28.24
C ARG A 119 2.23 1.57 -26.73
N CYS A 120 3.27 0.85 -26.27
CA CYS A 120 3.82 1.04 -24.93
C CYS A 120 4.74 2.28 -24.95
N LYS A 121 5.05 2.86 -23.77
CA LYS A 121 5.82 4.11 -23.60
C LYS A 121 7.08 4.25 -24.48
N ARG A 122 7.74 3.16 -24.86
CA ARG A 122 8.96 3.15 -25.70
C ARG A 122 8.95 2.22 -26.90
N ALA A 123 7.97 1.33 -27.01
CA ALA A 123 7.92 0.33 -28.08
C ALA A 123 6.48 0.14 -28.55
N GLY A 124 6.29 0.13 -29.87
CA GLY A 124 5.04 -0.32 -30.50
C GLY A 124 4.92 -1.84 -30.49
N GLY A 125 3.85 -2.35 -31.10
CA GLY A 125 3.75 -3.77 -31.45
C GLY A 125 3.05 -4.66 -30.42
N TRP A 126 2.30 -4.09 -29.47
CA TRP A 126 1.38 -4.89 -28.65
C TRP A 126 0.11 -5.19 -29.45
N LYS A 127 -0.18 -6.47 -29.69
CA LYS A 127 -1.33 -6.95 -30.47
C LYS A 127 -1.93 -8.21 -29.84
N ILE A 128 -3.26 -8.28 -29.78
CA ILE A 128 -3.97 -9.53 -29.46
C ILE A 128 -3.96 -10.39 -30.73
N ILE A 129 -3.29 -11.52 -30.66
CA ILE A 129 -3.17 -12.49 -31.77
C ILE A 129 -4.11 -13.69 -31.60
N ASN A 130 -4.70 -13.87 -30.41
CA ASN A 130 -5.73 -14.87 -30.15
C ASN A 130 -6.80 -14.29 -29.22
N SER A 131 -7.91 -13.85 -29.82
CA SER A 131 -9.03 -13.21 -29.13
C SER A 131 -9.74 -14.15 -28.16
N GLU A 132 -9.92 -15.42 -28.52
CA GLU A 132 -10.57 -16.42 -27.66
C GLU A 132 -9.81 -16.62 -26.35
N LYS A 133 -8.47 -16.75 -26.43
CA LYS A 133 -7.61 -16.85 -25.25
C LYS A 133 -7.60 -15.56 -24.44
N ALA A 134 -7.62 -14.40 -25.09
CA ALA A 134 -7.70 -13.11 -24.40
C ALA A 134 -9.02 -12.97 -23.61
N GLN A 135 -10.16 -13.35 -24.20
CA GLN A 135 -11.46 -13.37 -23.51
C GLN A 135 -11.49 -14.35 -22.34
N LYS A 136 -10.84 -15.52 -22.46
CA LYS A 136 -10.67 -16.45 -21.34
C LYS A 136 -9.84 -15.83 -20.21
N ALA A 137 -8.74 -15.14 -20.56
CA ALA A 137 -7.91 -14.44 -19.58
C ALA A 137 -8.66 -13.29 -18.89
N GLU A 138 -9.52 -12.56 -19.60
CA GLU A 138 -10.36 -11.50 -19.04
C GLU A 138 -11.31 -12.05 -17.95
N LYS A 139 -12.00 -13.16 -18.21
CA LYS A 139 -12.83 -13.85 -17.21
C LYS A 139 -12.03 -14.31 -15.98
N LEU A 140 -10.79 -14.77 -16.18
CA LEU A 140 -9.90 -15.10 -15.08
C LEU A 140 -9.46 -13.87 -14.28
N LEU A 141 -9.26 -12.72 -14.94
CA LEU A 141 -8.95 -11.46 -14.27
C LEU A 141 -10.11 -11.01 -13.38
N GLU A 142 -11.36 -11.10 -13.86
CA GLU A 142 -12.54 -10.77 -13.04
C GLU A 142 -12.59 -11.63 -11.77
N LYS A 143 -12.38 -12.95 -11.93
CA LYS A 143 -12.32 -13.87 -10.79
C LYS A 143 -11.16 -13.55 -9.85
N TYR A 144 -9.98 -13.23 -10.38
CA TYR A 144 -8.82 -12.80 -9.61
C TYR A 144 -9.13 -11.53 -8.81
N ASN A 145 -9.69 -10.50 -9.45
CA ASN A 145 -10.06 -9.23 -8.82
C ASN A 145 -11.07 -9.45 -7.68
N PHE A 146 -12.11 -10.25 -7.92
CA PHE A 146 -13.08 -10.61 -6.89
C PHE A 146 -12.44 -11.27 -5.67
N LEU A 147 -11.54 -12.24 -5.88
CA LEU A 147 -10.83 -12.91 -4.79
C LEU A 147 -9.91 -11.95 -4.02
N CYS A 148 -9.22 -11.05 -4.72
CA CYS A 148 -8.34 -10.06 -4.10
C CYS A 148 -9.12 -9.06 -3.24
N GLN A 149 -10.27 -8.59 -3.71
CA GLN A 149 -11.16 -7.70 -2.94
C GLN A 149 -11.75 -8.41 -1.71
N LEU A 150 -12.11 -9.69 -1.82
CA LEU A 150 -12.56 -10.49 -0.68
C LEU A 150 -11.44 -10.66 0.37
N GLU A 151 -10.19 -10.83 -0.06
CA GLU A 151 -9.04 -10.90 0.83
C GLU A 151 -8.79 -9.55 1.51
N ALA A 152 -8.82 -8.44 0.77
CA ALA A 152 -8.66 -7.09 1.30
C ALA A 152 -9.69 -6.79 2.40
N LYS A 153 -10.97 -7.11 2.16
CA LYS A 153 -12.05 -7.00 3.16
C LYS A 153 -11.76 -7.81 4.43
N LYS A 154 -11.19 -9.01 4.31
CA LYS A 154 -10.79 -9.83 5.48
C LYS A 154 -9.60 -9.22 6.21
N GLU A 155 -8.65 -8.65 5.48
CA GLU A 155 -7.47 -8.00 6.07
C GLU A 155 -7.81 -6.70 6.78
N ILE A 156 -8.80 -5.92 6.32
CA ILE A 156 -9.31 -4.75 7.06
C ILE A 156 -9.84 -5.15 8.44
N ARG A 157 -10.52 -6.30 8.57
CA ARG A 157 -11.00 -6.80 9.88
C ARG A 157 -9.86 -7.11 10.86
N GLN A 158 -8.62 -7.26 10.37
CA GLN A 158 -7.43 -7.48 11.19
C GLN A 158 -6.80 -6.18 11.70
N LEU A 159 -7.39 -5.01 11.43
CA LEU A 159 -6.87 -3.70 11.84
C LEU A 159 -6.61 -3.63 13.35
N LYS A 160 -7.55 -4.05 14.21
CA LYS A 160 -7.35 -4.07 15.68
C LYS A 160 -6.10 -4.82 16.12
N ARG A 161 -5.77 -5.91 15.41
CA ARG A 161 -4.57 -6.72 15.67
C ARG A 161 -3.29 -6.01 15.21
N ARG A 162 -3.36 -5.20 14.15
CA ARG A 162 -2.24 -4.37 13.67
C ARG A 162 -2.02 -3.16 14.57
N MET A 163 -3.10 -2.55 15.04
CA MET A 163 -3.06 -1.53 16.09
C MET A 163 -2.53 -2.11 17.40
N GLY A 164 -2.64 -3.41 17.67
CA GLY A 164 -2.23 -3.95 18.96
C GLY A 164 -3.20 -3.57 20.07
N SER A 165 -4.48 -3.36 19.73
CA SER A 165 -5.56 -3.08 20.69
C SER A 165 -5.93 -4.30 21.55
N ALA A 166 -5.47 -5.50 21.19
CA ALA A 166 -5.66 -6.69 21.99
C ALA A 166 -4.74 -6.68 23.23
N LYS A 167 -5.25 -7.08 24.39
CA LYS A 167 -4.48 -7.24 25.65
C LYS A 167 -3.46 -8.40 25.61
N SER A 168 -3.07 -8.87 24.43
CA SER A 168 -2.04 -9.90 24.27
C SER A 168 -0.65 -9.30 24.40
N LYS A 169 0.34 -10.14 24.78
CA LYS A 169 1.77 -9.75 24.83
C LYS A 169 2.24 -9.09 23.53
N ILE A 170 1.80 -9.62 22.39
CA ILE A 170 2.09 -9.09 21.06
C ILE A 170 1.44 -7.71 20.85
N GLY A 171 0.18 -7.54 21.26
CA GLY A 171 -0.52 -6.25 21.15
C GLY A 171 0.15 -5.15 21.97
N MET A 172 0.49 -5.45 23.22
CA MET A 172 1.22 -4.54 24.10
C MET A 172 2.59 -4.16 23.53
N SER A 173 3.34 -5.13 22.99
CA SER A 173 4.64 -4.87 22.36
C SER A 173 4.52 -3.93 21.16
N LYS A 174 3.50 -4.10 20.30
CA LYS A 174 3.25 -3.18 19.17
C LYS A 174 2.91 -1.77 19.63
N ARG A 175 2.08 -1.65 20.68
CA ARG A 175 1.73 -0.36 21.29
C ARG A 175 2.98 0.36 21.80
N GLN A 176 3.81 -0.34 22.57
CA GLN A 176 5.06 0.20 23.11
C GLN A 176 6.04 0.58 22.01
N GLU A 177 6.12 -0.20 20.93
CA GLU A 177 6.94 0.12 19.76
C GLU A 177 6.47 1.44 19.12
N LEU A 178 5.17 1.60 18.90
CA LEU A 178 4.60 2.82 18.33
C LEU A 178 4.81 4.04 19.23
N GLU A 179 4.54 3.92 20.54
CA GLU A 179 4.79 4.98 21.53
C GLU A 179 6.28 5.37 21.54
N LYS A 180 7.20 4.40 21.50
CA LYS A 180 8.65 4.66 21.41
C LYS A 180 9.02 5.40 20.13
N LYS A 181 8.45 5.04 18.98
CA LYS A 181 8.68 5.76 17.71
C LYS A 181 8.20 7.20 17.81
N ILE A 182 6.97 7.43 18.28
CA ILE A 182 6.41 8.77 18.44
C ILE A 182 7.31 9.63 19.35
N ARG A 183 7.76 9.11 20.50
CA ARG A 183 8.65 9.85 21.41
C ARG A 183 9.97 10.29 20.77
N ASN A 184 10.45 9.53 19.79
CA ASN A 184 11.70 9.78 19.10
C ASN A 184 11.54 10.58 17.81
N THR A 185 10.31 10.98 17.45
CA THR A 185 10.03 11.85 16.31
C THR A 185 9.91 13.30 16.78
N ALA A 186 10.44 14.25 16.00
CA ALA A 186 10.15 15.65 16.23
C ALA A 186 8.65 15.91 15.99
N PRO A 187 7.93 16.61 16.89
CA PRO A 187 6.51 16.84 16.73
C PRO A 187 6.14 17.55 15.42
N SER A 188 7.03 18.39 14.88
CA SER A 188 6.87 19.04 13.58
C SER A 188 6.88 18.05 12.40
N GLU A 189 7.51 16.90 12.53
CA GLU A 189 7.68 15.90 11.47
C GLU A 189 6.61 14.80 11.49
N LEU A 190 5.76 14.74 12.52
CA LEU A 190 4.72 13.71 12.64
C LEU A 190 3.43 14.14 11.92
N GLY A 191 3.22 13.62 10.72
CA GLY A 191 2.04 13.88 9.88
C GLY A 191 0.83 13.01 10.23
N GLY A 192 1.05 11.85 10.85
CA GLY A 192 -0.01 10.96 11.30
C GLY A 192 0.45 9.51 11.41
N PHE A 193 -0.37 8.61 10.89
CA PHE A 193 -0.15 7.17 11.01
C PHE A 193 -0.26 6.49 9.66
N ARG A 194 0.38 5.34 9.53
CA ARG A 194 0.28 4.50 8.35
C ARG A 194 0.02 3.06 8.74
N ASP A 195 -0.98 2.42 8.14
CA ASP A 195 -1.14 0.98 8.21
C ASP A 195 -0.13 0.29 7.30
N THR A 196 0.73 -0.55 7.89
CA THR A 196 1.78 -1.27 7.17
C THR A 196 1.42 -2.75 7.09
N TRP A 197 2.40 -3.61 6.79
CA TRP A 197 2.20 -5.06 6.65
C TRP A 197 1.42 -5.70 7.81
N ASP A 198 1.89 -5.48 9.04
CA ASP A 198 1.40 -6.14 10.26
C ASP A 198 1.25 -5.21 11.47
N LYS A 199 1.50 -3.91 11.32
CA LYS A 199 1.39 -2.91 12.40
C LYS A 199 1.00 -1.52 11.87
N ILE A 200 0.57 -0.66 12.77
CA ILE A 200 0.53 0.78 12.51
C ILE A 200 1.91 1.37 12.77
N ASP A 201 2.36 2.24 11.87
CA ASP A 201 3.60 3.00 11.98
C ASP A 201 3.32 4.50 11.91
N ILE A 202 4.35 5.32 12.14
CA ILE A 202 4.26 6.77 11.96
C ILE A 202 4.24 7.14 10.48
N LEU A 203 3.48 8.18 10.14
CA LEU A 203 3.51 8.86 8.86
C LEU A 203 4.25 10.18 9.03
N SER A 204 5.31 10.39 8.24
CA SER A 204 6.04 11.66 8.21
C SER A 204 5.20 12.76 7.58
N ALA A 205 5.34 13.99 8.06
CA ALA A 205 4.71 15.16 7.46
C ALA A 205 5.43 15.57 6.16
N GLU A 206 4.69 16.00 5.15
CA GLU A 206 5.22 16.62 3.92
C GLU A 206 5.65 18.10 4.13
N GLY A 207 5.88 18.48 5.39
CA GLY A 207 6.11 19.84 5.85
C GLY A 207 6.04 19.92 7.38
N LEU A 208 5.48 20.99 7.93
CA LEU A 208 5.33 21.19 9.38
C LEU A 208 3.95 20.74 9.88
N SER A 209 3.93 19.83 10.85
CA SER A 209 2.69 19.33 11.46
C SER A 209 2.07 20.33 12.45
N LEU A 210 1.28 21.27 11.94
CA LEU A 210 0.51 22.20 12.77
C LEU A 210 -0.54 21.49 13.64
N GLN A 211 -0.99 20.30 13.23
CA GLN A 211 -1.92 19.50 14.04
C GLN A 211 -1.24 18.97 15.29
N MET A 212 0.02 18.54 15.21
CA MET A 212 0.78 18.20 16.42
C MET A 212 1.00 19.39 17.32
N LYS A 213 1.22 20.59 16.78
CA LYS A 213 1.31 21.82 17.60
C LYS A 213 0.03 22.01 18.42
N LYS A 214 -1.14 21.94 17.78
CA LYS A 214 -2.45 22.05 18.45
C LYS A 214 -2.66 20.93 19.48
N PHE A 215 -2.34 19.69 19.13
CA PHE A 215 -2.48 18.55 20.02
C PHE A 215 -1.60 18.70 21.27
N CYS A 216 -0.33 19.04 21.08
CA CYS A 216 0.59 19.28 22.19
C CYS A 216 0.11 20.45 23.08
N GLN A 217 -0.35 21.56 22.48
CA GLN A 217 -0.84 22.73 23.22
C GLN A 217 -2.05 22.41 24.09
N LYS A 218 -2.99 21.57 23.62
CA LYS A 218 -4.13 21.09 24.41
C LYS A 218 -3.69 20.40 25.71
N TYR A 219 -2.52 19.77 25.70
CA TYR A 219 -1.94 19.06 26.83
C TYR A 219 -0.66 19.75 27.34
N LYS A 220 -0.56 21.08 27.22
CA LYS A 220 0.66 21.85 27.57
C LYS A 220 1.19 21.57 28.98
N LYS A 221 0.31 21.35 29.97
CA LYS A 221 0.69 20.98 31.35
C LYS A 221 1.45 19.64 31.43
N ASP A 222 1.25 18.77 30.45
CA ASP A 222 1.86 17.44 30.35
C ASP A 222 3.12 17.41 29.44
N CYS A 223 3.52 18.55 28.86
CA CYS A 223 4.65 18.64 27.93
C CYS A 223 5.71 19.62 28.41
N GLN A 224 6.82 19.10 28.95
CA GLN A 224 7.93 19.92 29.45
C GLN A 224 8.68 20.68 28.35
N TYR A 225 8.64 20.21 27.11
CA TYR A 225 9.37 20.76 25.97
C TYR A 225 8.60 21.85 25.19
N LEU A 226 7.33 22.12 25.53
CA LEU A 226 6.47 23.09 24.84
C LEU A 226 6.69 24.55 25.27
N LYS A 227 7.59 24.78 26.25
CA LYS A 227 7.97 26.12 26.72
C LYS A 227 8.97 26.80 25.77
N THR A 228 9.75 26.02 25.05
CA THR A 228 10.64 26.44 23.97
C THR A 228 10.01 26.05 22.62
N ASP A 229 10.31 26.80 21.57
CA ASP A 229 9.57 26.79 20.30
C ASP A 229 9.22 25.38 19.77
N PHE A 230 7.98 25.18 19.32
CA PHE A 230 7.49 23.89 18.77
C PHE A 230 8.41 23.38 17.64
N PHE A 231 8.97 24.31 16.86
CA PHE A 231 9.86 24.00 15.76
C PHE A 231 11.23 23.48 16.19
N GLU A 232 11.69 23.83 17.39
CA GLU A 232 12.96 23.39 17.95
C GLU A 232 12.84 22.09 18.77
N CYS A 233 11.61 21.71 19.11
CA CYS A 233 11.35 20.49 19.84
C CYS A 233 11.73 19.27 19.01
N ARG A 234 12.64 18.45 19.53
CA ARG A 234 13.15 17.24 18.83
C ARG A 234 12.46 15.95 19.25
N LYS A 235 11.66 15.97 20.32
CA LYS A 235 11.05 14.78 20.93
C LYS A 235 9.67 15.05 21.47
N ILE A 236 8.76 14.11 21.26
CA ILE A 236 7.43 14.13 21.88
C ILE A 236 7.52 13.57 23.31
N CYS A 237 6.95 14.28 24.28
CA CYS A 237 6.89 13.80 25.67
C CYS A 237 6.12 12.48 25.77
N GLU A 238 6.48 11.63 26.73
CA GLU A 238 5.85 10.33 26.94
C GLU A 238 4.33 10.41 27.13
N LYS A 239 3.86 11.33 27.97
CA LYS A 239 2.42 11.55 28.16
C LYS A 239 1.70 11.90 26.86
N ILE A 240 2.32 12.73 26.01
CA ILE A 240 1.74 13.15 24.73
C ILE A 240 1.72 11.98 23.75
N ALA A 241 2.81 11.21 23.67
CA ALA A 241 2.88 10.02 22.83
C ALA A 241 1.81 8.99 23.22
N HIS A 242 1.65 8.74 24.52
CA HIS A 242 0.61 7.84 25.04
C HIS A 242 -0.80 8.31 24.67
N ARG A 243 -1.13 9.59 24.96
CA ARG A 243 -2.43 10.18 24.60
C ARG A 243 -2.71 10.12 23.09
N LEU A 244 -1.69 10.31 22.26
CA LEU A 244 -1.83 10.25 20.80
C LEU A 244 -2.13 8.82 20.32
N VAL A 245 -1.51 7.81 20.93
CA VAL A 245 -1.80 6.40 20.65
C VAL A 245 -3.20 6.02 21.13
N GLU A 246 -3.64 6.48 22.30
CA GLU A 246 -5.02 6.29 22.77
C GLU A 246 -6.04 6.94 21.84
N PHE A 247 -5.75 8.17 21.39
CA PHE A 247 -6.57 8.87 20.41
C PHE A 247 -6.70 8.05 19.13
N LEU A 248 -5.59 7.54 18.57
CA LEU A 248 -5.61 6.68 17.40
C LEU A 248 -6.48 5.45 17.64
N TYR A 249 -6.31 4.79 18.79
CA TYR A 249 -6.97 3.52 19.07
C TYR A 249 -8.47 3.65 19.22
N THR A 250 -8.89 4.78 19.76
CA THR A 250 -10.30 5.12 19.95
C THR A 250 -10.97 5.46 18.62
N ASN A 251 -10.25 6.06 17.67
CA ASN A 251 -10.87 6.72 16.52
C ASN A 251 -10.65 6.05 15.17
N LEU A 252 -9.52 5.38 14.95
CA LEU A 252 -9.14 4.89 13.62
C LEU A 252 -10.14 3.89 13.04
N GLN A 253 -10.65 2.97 13.87
CA GLN A 253 -11.59 1.97 13.39
C GLN A 253 -12.89 2.61 12.88
N GLU A 254 -13.44 3.55 13.64
CA GLU A 254 -14.65 4.26 13.23
C GLU A 254 -14.41 5.17 12.03
N PHE A 255 -13.22 5.77 11.93
CA PHE A 255 -12.80 6.54 10.76
C PHE A 255 -12.85 5.67 9.50
N ILE A 256 -12.19 4.51 9.52
CA ILE A 256 -12.15 3.58 8.39
C ILE A 256 -13.54 3.01 8.08
N LYS A 257 -14.37 2.77 9.11
CA LYS A 257 -15.74 2.30 8.91
C LYS A 257 -16.60 3.33 8.16
N LYS A 258 -16.41 4.63 8.44
CA LYS A 258 -17.17 5.71 7.79
C LYS A 258 -16.63 6.07 6.42
N ASN A 259 -15.32 6.21 6.29
CA ASN A 259 -14.67 6.80 5.11
C ASN A 259 -14.05 5.76 4.17
N GLY A 260 -13.95 4.49 4.60
CA GLY A 260 -13.11 3.49 3.95
C GLY A 260 -11.65 3.59 4.40
N PRO A 261 -10.81 2.57 4.09
CA PRO A 261 -9.37 2.68 4.26
C PRO A 261 -8.78 3.62 3.20
N ASP A 262 -7.68 4.27 3.53
CA ASP A 262 -6.93 5.10 2.59
C ASP A 262 -6.20 4.24 1.53
N PRO A 263 -6.10 4.67 0.26
CA PRO A 263 -5.45 3.92 -0.82
C PRO A 263 -3.96 3.60 -0.63
N GLU A 264 -3.27 4.34 0.25
CA GLU A 264 -1.88 4.08 0.64
C GLU A 264 -1.74 3.71 2.13
N GLY A 265 -2.89 3.49 2.78
CA GLY A 265 -2.99 3.23 4.22
C GLY A 265 -2.52 4.40 5.07
N HIS A 266 -2.51 5.62 4.55
CA HIS A 266 -2.18 6.84 5.27
C HIS A 266 -3.39 7.36 6.05
N TYR A 267 -3.17 7.75 7.30
CA TYR A 267 -4.19 8.34 8.17
C TYR A 267 -3.59 9.59 8.80
N SER A 268 -3.76 10.72 8.12
CA SER A 268 -3.18 11.98 8.57
C SER A 268 -3.85 12.47 9.86
N LEU A 269 -3.11 13.23 10.67
CA LEU A 269 -3.69 13.86 11.86
C LEU A 269 -4.78 14.86 11.50
N ILE A 270 -4.68 15.52 10.34
CA ILE A 270 -5.67 16.48 9.87
C ILE A 270 -7.02 15.78 9.72
N GLU A 271 -7.05 14.66 9.00
CA GLU A 271 -8.27 13.90 8.74
C GLU A 271 -8.82 13.26 10.02
N LEU A 272 -7.94 12.65 10.83
CA LEU A 272 -8.36 12.02 12.08
C LEU A 272 -8.94 13.04 13.07
N PHE A 273 -8.31 14.22 13.21
CA PHE A 273 -8.84 15.27 14.10
C PHE A 273 -10.13 15.88 13.57
N ALA A 274 -10.23 16.16 12.26
CA ALA A 274 -11.46 16.64 11.64
C ALA A 274 -12.63 15.67 11.86
N PHE A 275 -12.39 14.37 11.68
CA PHE A 275 -13.37 13.33 11.94
C PHE A 275 -13.89 13.34 13.38
N THR A 276 -13.02 13.55 14.37
CA THR A 276 -13.45 13.58 15.78
C THR A 276 -14.20 14.84 16.19
N LYS A 277 -14.02 15.96 15.49
CA LYS A 277 -14.80 17.18 15.74
C LYS A 277 -16.24 17.08 15.26
N ASN A 278 -16.48 16.26 14.24
CA ASN A 278 -17.80 16.03 13.64
C ASN A 278 -18.58 14.88 14.31
N LYS A 279 -17.99 14.21 15.32
CA LYS A 279 -18.72 13.36 16.25
C LYS A 279 -19.13 14.28 17.40
N ASP A 280 -20.41 14.48 17.65
CA ASP A 280 -20.93 15.34 18.72
C ASP A 280 -20.26 15.09 20.09
N TYR A 281 -19.16 15.80 20.33
CA TYR A 281 -18.68 16.22 21.63
C TYR A 281 -18.75 17.74 21.59
N PRO A 282 -19.49 18.38 22.52
CA PRO A 282 -19.69 19.81 22.48
C PRO A 282 -18.34 20.50 22.38
N ILE A 283 -18.23 21.35 21.36
CA ILE A 283 -17.20 22.37 21.27
C ILE A 283 -17.45 23.28 22.47
N LEU A 284 -16.78 23.02 23.59
CA LEU A 284 -16.57 24.04 24.60
C LEU A 284 -15.45 24.92 24.06
N THR A 285 -15.90 26.05 23.51
CA THR A 285 -15.14 27.28 23.24
C THR A 285 -14.18 27.60 24.37
#